data_AF-A0A165DBZ6-F1
#
_entry.id   AF-A0A165DBZ6-F1
#
_cell.length_a   1.000
_cell.length_b   1.000
_cell.length_c   1.000
_cell.angle_alpha   90.00
_cell.angle_beta   90.00
_cell.angle_gamma   90.00
#
_symmetry.space_group_name_H-M   'P 1'
#
loop_
_entity.id
_entity.type
_entity.pdbx_description
1 polymer ?
#
loop_
_entity_poly.entity_id
_entity_poly.type
_entity_poly.pdbx_seq_one_letter_code
_entity_poly.pdbx_strand_id
1 'polypeptide(L)'
;MTKIDDFLYKIDNAVQTVYVLNEAGPIKKIDHKLVQRARRMGLSDGHIADLVSFDEDTIRAHRNSLGITPFVKHIDTLAAGYPAHTNYFYTTYNASEHDVDFNEHGTIVLGSGV
;
A
#
# COMPACT_ATOMS: atom_id res chain seq x y z
N MET A 1 12.19 27.03 -11.92
CA MET A 1 11.36 26.14 -11.08
C MET A 1 10.38 25.37 -11.94
N THR A 2 9.95 24.17 -11.51
CA THR A 2 9.32 23.11 -12.32
C THR A 2 7.93 23.40 -12.90
N LYS A 3 7.26 24.48 -12.47
CA LYS A 3 5.85 24.82 -12.81
C LYS A 3 4.82 23.76 -12.37
N ILE A 4 5.21 22.85 -11.49
CA ILE A 4 4.31 21.93 -10.80
C ILE A 4 3.56 22.72 -9.73
N ASP A 5 2.29 22.43 -9.54
CA ASP A 5 1.46 23.02 -8.49
C ASP A 5 1.89 22.53 -7.09
N ASP A 6 1.05 22.78 -6.08
CA ASP A 6 1.30 22.38 -4.70
C ASP A 6 1.32 20.84 -4.48
N PHE A 7 1.27 20.02 -5.54
CA PHE A 7 1.51 18.58 -5.46
C PHE A 7 2.86 18.22 -4.82
N LEU A 8 3.84 19.13 -4.84
CA LEU A 8 5.14 18.93 -4.17
C LEU A 8 5.00 18.59 -2.68
N TYR A 9 3.95 19.05 -1.98
CA TYR A 9 3.70 18.64 -0.59
C TYR A 9 3.37 17.14 -0.46
N LYS A 10 2.75 16.52 -1.47
CA LYS A 10 2.51 15.06 -1.48
C LYS A 10 3.82 14.29 -1.63
N ILE A 11 4.72 14.79 -2.47
CA ILE A 11 6.07 14.23 -2.64
C ILE A 11 6.85 14.38 -1.34
N ASP A 12 6.84 15.57 -0.74
CA ASP A 12 7.51 15.81 0.54
C ASP A 12 7.00 14.87 1.64
N ASN A 13 5.69 14.66 1.77
CA ASN A 13 5.15 13.69 2.74
C ASN A 13 5.70 12.27 2.57
N ALA A 14 5.89 11.82 1.33
CA ALA A 14 6.51 10.53 1.04
C ALA A 14 7.99 10.54 1.42
N VAL A 15 8.72 11.59 1.05
CA VAL A 15 10.14 11.79 1.40
C VAL A 15 10.36 11.85 2.92
N GLN A 16 9.53 12.55 3.67
CA GLN A 16 9.60 12.56 5.14
C GLN A 16 9.39 11.17 5.74
N THR A 17 8.50 10.36 5.15
CA THR A 17 8.31 8.97 5.59
C THR A 17 9.56 8.12 5.31
N VAL A 18 10.22 8.35 4.17
CA VAL A 18 11.49 7.69 3.82
C VAL A 18 12.59 8.02 4.83
N TYR A 19 12.73 9.28 5.24
CA TYR A 19 13.71 9.66 6.26
C TYR A 19 13.46 8.96 7.60
N VAL A 20 12.21 8.93 8.06
CA VAL A 20 11.85 8.24 9.31
C VAL A 20 12.15 6.74 9.23
N LEU A 21 11.92 6.10 8.08
CA LEU A 21 12.24 4.67 7.90
C LEU A 21 13.75 4.44 7.97
N ASN A 22 14.55 5.26 7.30
CA ASN A 22 16.01 5.15 7.30
C ASN A 22 16.61 5.30 8.72
N GLU A 23 16.01 6.14 9.56
CA GLU A 23 16.42 6.34 10.95
C GLU A 23 15.84 5.33 11.95
N ALA A 24 14.88 4.48 11.53
CA ALA A 24 14.16 3.59 12.45
C ALA A 24 15.07 2.54 13.11
N GLY A 25 16.17 2.15 12.46
CA GLY A 25 17.12 1.17 12.95
C GLY A 25 16.51 -0.25 12.98
N PRO A 26 16.53 -0.97 14.13
CA PRO A 26 16.09 -2.36 14.18
C PRO A 26 14.59 -2.51 13.89
N ILE A 27 14.22 -3.60 13.22
CA ILE A 27 12.85 -3.89 12.77
C ILE A 27 11.76 -3.75 13.85
N LYS A 28 12.09 -4.01 15.12
CA LYS A 28 11.16 -3.84 16.26
C LYS A 28 10.69 -2.40 16.47
N LYS A 29 11.45 -1.40 16.01
CA LYS A 29 11.07 0.02 16.05
C LYS A 29 10.19 0.44 14.87
N ILE A 30 10.10 -0.40 13.83
CA ILE A 30 9.20 -0.20 12.70
C ILE A 30 7.81 -0.68 13.11
N ASP A 31 7.10 0.16 13.84
CA ASP A 31 5.81 -0.18 14.44
C ASP A 31 4.66 -0.18 13.41
N HIS A 32 3.47 -0.61 13.85
CA HIS A 32 2.26 -0.64 13.03
C HIS A 32 1.98 0.70 12.35
N LYS A 33 2.15 1.83 13.06
CA LYS A 33 1.81 3.15 12.53
C LYS A 33 2.76 3.54 11.39
N LEU A 34 4.05 3.28 11.55
CA LEU A 34 5.05 3.59 10.53
C LEU A 34 4.86 2.72 9.29
N VAL A 35 4.67 1.41 9.46
CA VAL A 35 4.38 0.50 8.32
C VAL A 35 3.09 0.93 7.62
N GLN A 36 2.00 1.18 8.36
CA GLN A 36 0.73 1.58 7.77
C GLN A 36 0.85 2.90 7.00
N ARG A 37 1.57 3.89 7.55
CA ARG A 37 1.85 5.16 6.85
C ARG A 37 2.62 4.93 5.56
N ALA A 38 3.72 4.17 5.61
CA ALA A 38 4.54 3.88 4.43
C ALA A 38 3.72 3.18 3.33
N ARG A 39 2.91 2.17 3.70
CA ARG A 39 2.05 1.46 2.75
C ARG A 39 0.98 2.34 2.13
N ARG A 40 0.36 3.24 2.91
CA ARG A 40 -0.64 4.21 2.42
C ARG A 40 -0.05 5.26 1.47
N MET A 41 1.23 5.56 1.61
CA MET A 41 2.00 6.43 0.70
C MET A 41 2.53 5.69 -0.54
N GLY A 42 2.30 4.38 -0.66
CA GLY A 42 2.66 3.59 -1.84
C GLY A 42 4.05 2.95 -1.83
N LEU A 43 4.76 2.95 -0.69
CA LEU A 43 6.06 2.29 -0.61
C LEU A 43 5.91 0.76 -0.65
N SER A 44 6.66 0.09 -1.53
CA SER A 44 6.73 -1.38 -1.64
C SER A 44 7.47 -2.00 -0.45
N ASP A 45 7.29 -3.31 -0.23
CA ASP A 45 8.01 -4.03 0.83
C ASP A 45 9.51 -4.01 0.51
N GLY A 46 9.89 -4.15 -0.76
CA GLY A 46 11.27 -4.03 -1.24
C GLY A 46 11.89 -2.65 -0.97
N HIS A 47 11.16 -1.55 -1.24
CA HIS A 47 11.69 -0.21 -0.97
C HIS A 47 11.86 0.03 0.54
N ILE A 48 10.94 -0.46 1.38
CA ILE A 48 11.11 -0.39 2.84
C ILE A 48 12.33 -1.22 3.26
N ALA A 49 12.47 -2.44 2.73
CA ALA A 49 13.60 -3.33 2.98
C ALA A 49 14.96 -2.67 2.68
N ASP A 50 15.09 -2.01 1.52
CA ASP A 50 16.28 -1.26 1.14
C ASP A 50 16.61 -0.16 2.16
N LEU A 51 15.60 0.59 2.63
CA LEU A 51 15.77 1.69 3.58
C LEU A 51 16.19 1.23 4.97
N VAL A 52 15.79 0.03 5.38
CA VAL A 52 16.07 -0.50 6.73
C VAL A 52 17.11 -1.61 6.76
N SER A 53 17.73 -1.93 5.61
CA SER A 53 18.75 -2.97 5.44
C SER A 53 18.28 -4.37 5.87
N PHE A 54 17.06 -4.74 5.50
CA PHE A 54 16.51 -6.08 5.65
C PHE A 54 16.14 -6.64 4.27
N ASP A 55 15.85 -7.94 4.18
CA ASP A 55 15.27 -8.52 2.97
C ASP A 55 13.77 -8.23 2.86
N GLU A 56 13.26 -8.23 1.62
CA GLU A 56 11.85 -7.93 1.33
C GLU A 56 10.88 -8.91 2.02
N ASP A 57 11.24 -10.19 2.11
CA ASP A 57 10.39 -11.22 2.70
C ASP A 57 10.26 -11.05 4.22
N THR A 58 11.34 -10.62 4.90
CA THR A 58 11.34 -10.26 6.31
C THR A 58 10.42 -9.06 6.56
N ILE A 59 10.46 -8.02 5.71
CA ILE A 59 9.55 -6.88 5.82
C ILE A 59 8.11 -7.27 5.55
N ARG A 60 7.87 -8.12 4.55
CA ARG A 60 6.54 -8.67 4.25
C ARG A 60 5.99 -9.48 5.43
N ALA A 61 6.80 -10.36 6.02
CA ALA A 61 6.42 -11.17 7.18
C ALA A 61 6.11 -10.28 8.40
N HIS A 62 6.95 -9.28 8.67
CA HIS A 62 6.73 -8.31 9.74
C HIS A 62 5.43 -7.52 9.53
N ARG A 63 5.20 -6.97 8.32
CA ARG A 63 3.96 -6.28 7.95
C ARG A 63 2.73 -7.17 8.15
N ASN A 64 2.79 -8.42 7.72
CA ASN A 64 1.70 -9.39 7.90
C ASN A 64 1.45 -9.71 9.37
N SER A 65 2.51 -9.83 10.19
CA SER A 65 2.39 -10.06 11.64
C SER A 65 1.70 -8.91 12.38
N LEU A 66 1.76 -7.69 11.81
CA LEU A 66 1.06 -6.50 12.28
C LEU A 66 -0.39 -6.42 11.76
N GLY A 67 -0.86 -7.39 10.96
CA GLY A 67 -2.20 -7.40 10.37
C GLY A 67 -2.39 -6.39 9.22
N ILE A 68 -1.30 -5.84 8.67
CA ILE A 68 -1.37 -4.79 7.64
C ILE A 68 -1.41 -5.46 6.27
N THR A 69 -2.60 -5.58 5.69
CA THR A 69 -2.82 -6.09 4.32
C THR A 69 -3.66 -5.08 3.52
N PRO A 70 -3.56 -5.08 2.19
CA PRO A 70 -4.40 -4.21 1.38
C PRO A 70 -5.82 -4.76 1.29
N PHE A 71 -6.77 -3.86 1.07
CA PHE A 71 -8.17 -4.18 0.82
C PHE A 71 -8.48 -4.15 -0.68
N VAL A 72 -9.49 -4.92 -1.09
CA VAL A 72 -9.98 -4.98 -2.47
C VAL A 72 -11.20 -4.08 -2.58
N LYS A 73 -11.18 -3.14 -3.53
CA LYS A 73 -12.22 -2.14 -3.73
C LYS A 73 -12.76 -2.15 -5.16
N HIS A 74 -14.07 -1.93 -5.29
CA HIS A 74 -14.74 -1.79 -6.59
C HIS A 74 -14.45 -0.43 -7.22
N ILE A 75 -14.45 -0.41 -8.56
CA ILE A 75 -14.60 0.80 -9.35
C ILE A 75 -16.05 0.83 -9.85
N ASP A 76 -16.88 1.66 -9.22
CA ASP A 76 -18.34 1.71 -9.43
C ASP A 76 -18.82 2.95 -10.22
N THR A 77 -17.90 3.86 -10.57
CA THR A 77 -18.16 5.17 -11.22
C THR A 77 -19.00 6.17 -10.42
N LEU A 78 -19.53 5.76 -9.26
CA LEU A 78 -20.55 6.49 -8.48
C LEU A 78 -20.12 6.72 -7.01
N ALA A 79 -18.88 6.38 -6.65
CA ALA A 79 -18.32 6.50 -5.31
C ALA A 79 -19.22 5.83 -4.25
N ALA A 80 -19.61 4.59 -4.51
CA ALA A 80 -20.53 3.76 -3.73
C ALA A 80 -21.97 4.29 -3.64
N GLY A 81 -22.38 5.25 -4.48
CA GLY A 81 -23.76 5.74 -4.52
C GLY A 81 -24.80 4.68 -4.92
N TYR A 82 -24.39 3.69 -5.71
CA TYR A 82 -25.20 2.53 -6.11
C TYR A 82 -24.33 1.26 -6.16
N PRO A 83 -24.92 0.07 -6.00
CA PRO A 83 -24.17 -1.18 -6.11
C PRO A 83 -23.60 -1.36 -7.51
N ALA A 84 -22.31 -1.69 -7.60
CA ALA A 84 -21.68 -2.06 -8.86
C ALA A 84 -22.04 -3.50 -9.23
N HIS A 85 -22.37 -3.74 -10.50
CA HIS A 85 -22.62 -5.08 -11.03
C HIS A 85 -21.43 -5.65 -11.82
N THR A 86 -20.31 -4.91 -11.88
CA THR A 86 -19.10 -5.29 -12.63
C THR A 86 -17.94 -5.59 -11.69
N ASN A 87 -17.19 -6.66 -11.98
CA ASN A 87 -16.02 -7.11 -11.22
C ASN A 87 -14.74 -6.40 -11.67
N TYR A 88 -14.68 -5.08 -11.49
CA TYR A 88 -13.49 -4.27 -11.77
C TYR A 88 -12.91 -3.72 -10.48
N PHE A 89 -11.69 -4.16 -10.14
CA PHE A 89 -11.12 -4.00 -8.82
C PHE A 89 -9.75 -3.34 -8.83
N TYR A 90 -9.39 -2.75 -7.69
CA TYR A 90 -8.04 -2.38 -7.34
C TYR A 90 -7.76 -2.71 -5.86
N THR A 91 -6.49 -2.63 -5.45
CA THR A 91 -6.09 -2.84 -4.06
C THR A 91 -5.61 -1.54 -3.42
N THR A 92 -5.90 -1.35 -2.13
CA THR A 92 -5.47 -0.15 -1.40
C THR A 92 -5.26 -0.40 0.09
N TYR A 93 -4.29 0.30 0.68
CA TYR A 93 -4.10 0.35 2.14
C TYR A 93 -4.93 1.47 2.81
N ASN A 94 -5.65 2.27 2.02
CA ASN A 94 -6.50 3.38 2.48
C ASN A 94 -7.97 2.94 2.57
N ALA A 95 -8.23 1.83 3.25
CA ALA A 95 -9.56 1.26 3.46
C ALA A 95 -9.63 0.50 4.79
N SER A 96 -10.82 0.06 5.15
CA SER A 96 -11.11 -0.71 6.38
C SER A 96 -11.77 -2.07 6.14
N GLU A 97 -12.25 -2.33 4.91
CA GLU A 97 -12.94 -3.58 4.55
C GLU A 97 -12.80 -3.86 3.05
N HIS A 98 -13.04 -5.11 2.66
CA HIS A 98 -13.16 -5.51 1.25
C HIS A 98 -14.60 -5.25 0.77
N ASP A 99 -14.76 -4.87 -0.50
CA ASP A 99 -16.10 -4.71 -1.09
C ASP A 99 -16.69 -6.05 -1.60
N VAL A 100 -15.95 -7.15 -1.47
CA VAL A 100 -16.31 -8.47 -2.02
C VAL A 100 -15.90 -9.62 -1.10
N ASP A 101 -16.59 -10.75 -1.27
CA ASP A 101 -16.23 -12.04 -0.70
C ASP A 101 -15.30 -12.83 -1.64
N PHE A 102 -14.47 -13.72 -1.07
CA PHE A 102 -13.43 -14.44 -1.81
C PHE A 102 -13.77 -15.93 -2.03
N ASN A 103 -15.00 -16.23 -2.46
CA ASN A 103 -15.50 -17.61 -2.58
C ASN A 103 -15.34 -18.24 -3.98
N GLU A 104 -15.02 -17.46 -5.01
CA GLU A 104 -15.05 -17.91 -6.41
C GLU A 104 -13.86 -18.82 -6.81
N HIS A 105 -12.79 -18.86 -6.03
CA HIS A 105 -11.58 -19.69 -6.25
C HIS A 105 -11.12 -19.76 -7.73
N GLY A 106 -11.12 -18.62 -8.42
CA GLY A 106 -10.82 -18.54 -9.85
C GLY A 106 -9.37 -18.84 -10.22
N THR A 107 -9.11 -18.92 -11.52
CA THR A 107 -7.74 -19.05 -12.08
C THR A 107 -7.16 -17.68 -12.40
N ILE A 108 -5.93 -17.41 -11.94
CA ILE A 108 -5.22 -16.16 -12.22
C ILE A 108 -4.50 -16.23 -13.56
N VAL A 109 -4.68 -15.22 -14.41
CA VAL A 109 -3.92 -15.00 -15.64
C VAL A 109 -3.13 -13.69 -15.49
N LEU A 110 -1.81 -13.76 -15.64
CA LEU A 110 -0.92 -12.60 -15.53
C LEU A 110 -0.72 -11.94 -16.90
N GLY A 111 -1.01 -10.65 -17.01
CA GLY A 111 -0.69 -9.84 -18.19
C GLY A 111 0.78 -9.44 -18.25
N SER A 112 1.24 -8.94 -19.39
CA SER A 112 2.66 -8.59 -19.63
C SER A 112 3.13 -7.30 -18.96
N GLY A 113 2.21 -6.42 -18.57
CA GLY A 113 2.54 -5.04 -18.19
C GLY A 113 3.09 -4.21 -19.36
N VAL A 114 3.53 -2.99 -19.05
CA VAL A 114 4.19 -2.05 -19.97
C VAL A 114 5.55 -1.64 -19.42
#